data_AF-A0A9W9FMK8-F1
#
_entry.id   AF-A0A9W9FMK8-F1
#
_cell.length_a   1.000
_cell.length_b   1.000
_cell.length_c   1.000
_cell.angle_alpha   90.00
_cell.angle_beta   90.00
_cell.angle_gamma   90.00
#
_symmetry.space_group_name_H-M   'P 1'
#
loop_
_entity.id
_entity.type
_entity.pdbx_description
1 polymer ?
#
loop_
_entity_poly.entity_id
_entity_poly.type
_entity_poly.pdbx_seq_one_letter_code
_entity_poly.pdbx_strand_id
1 'polypeptide(L)'
;MDDDSQRISCPTNPPLSMTERTKFGTGQGCIVYGYPSTGGVLVKDANLLDMLFLSLPRFHESQRSPSADEEDRFCNLMRRTGATLWPSKEDVIEVEVGLREATEEEEKVLVFGWPTDGVGVWVLRYKSARQLPRDFGRVSLAMNMEEKIQMMREYGATFVEDVTQVEELFEGQIRSEATTN
;
A
#
# COMPACT_ATOMS: atom_id res chain seq x y z
N MET A 1 -13.52 -31.15 43.38
CA MET A 1 -12.77 -29.87 43.41
C MET A 1 -11.95 -29.91 42.15
N ASP A 2 -12.62 -29.47 41.11
CA ASP A 2 -12.29 -29.70 39.71
C ASP A 2 -11.68 -28.42 39.19
N ASP A 3 -10.41 -28.46 38.80
CA ASP A 3 -9.71 -27.34 38.16
C ASP A 3 -9.32 -27.80 36.75
N ASP A 4 -10.33 -27.82 35.88
CA ASP A 4 -10.22 -28.11 34.46
C ASP A 4 -9.62 -26.87 33.77
N SER A 5 -8.29 -26.74 33.84
CA SER A 5 -7.53 -25.78 33.05
C SER A 5 -7.62 -26.16 31.56
N GLN A 6 -8.74 -25.80 30.94
CA GLN A 6 -8.92 -25.82 29.49
C GLN A 6 -7.89 -24.88 28.87
N ARG A 7 -6.75 -25.45 28.47
CA ARG A 7 -5.85 -24.84 27.50
C ARG A 7 -6.66 -24.55 26.25
N ILE A 8 -7.00 -23.28 26.05
CA ILE A 8 -7.57 -22.78 24.80
C ILE A 8 -6.50 -22.98 23.73
N SER A 9 -6.52 -24.14 23.10
CA SER A 9 -5.77 -24.39 21.88
C SER A 9 -6.45 -23.59 20.79
N CYS A 10 -5.83 -22.48 20.37
CA CYS A 10 -6.25 -21.79 19.15
C CYS A 10 -6.35 -22.83 18.03
N PRO A 11 -7.49 -22.94 17.33
CA PRO A 11 -7.59 -23.89 16.23
C PRO A 11 -6.53 -23.53 15.19
N THR A 12 -5.59 -24.44 14.98
CA THR A 12 -4.59 -24.36 13.92
C THR A 12 -5.31 -24.67 12.62
N ASN A 13 -5.96 -23.66 12.03
CA ASN A 13 -6.43 -23.75 10.64
C ASN A 13 -5.21 -23.59 9.72
N PRO A 14 -4.83 -24.60 8.92
CA PRO A 14 -3.87 -24.41 7.83
C PRO A 14 -4.55 -23.70 6.63
N PRO A 15 -3.75 -23.05 5.79
CA PRO A 15 -3.65 -21.60 5.67
C PRO A 15 -4.91 -20.97 5.03
N LEU A 16 -5.40 -19.88 5.62
CA LEU A 16 -6.32 -18.99 4.90
C LEU A 16 -5.60 -18.50 3.64
N SER A 17 -6.27 -18.58 2.49
CA SER A 17 -5.72 -18.14 1.21
C SER A 17 -5.15 -16.72 1.32
N MET A 18 -3.83 -16.59 1.37
CA MET A 18 -3.14 -15.28 1.39
C MET A 18 -3.22 -14.58 0.01
N THR A 19 -4.37 -14.64 -0.65
CA THR A 19 -4.57 -14.20 -2.04
C THR A 19 -5.55 -13.05 -2.17
N GLU A 20 -6.04 -12.53 -1.05
CA GLU A 20 -7.05 -11.48 -0.99
C GLU A 20 -6.49 -10.17 -1.59
N ARG A 21 -7.19 -9.59 -2.56
CA ARG A 21 -6.83 -8.31 -3.20
C ARG A 21 -7.29 -7.13 -2.38
N THR A 22 -8.50 -7.21 -1.84
CA THR A 22 -9.18 -6.13 -1.14
C THR A 22 -9.89 -6.66 0.09
N LYS A 23 -9.76 -5.96 1.21
CA LYS A 23 -10.52 -6.20 2.44
C LYS A 23 -11.19 -4.93 2.90
N PHE A 24 -12.47 -5.03 3.27
CA PHE A 24 -13.18 -3.91 3.88
C PHE A 24 -13.09 -4.00 5.40
N GLY A 25 -12.54 -2.96 6.02
CA GLY A 25 -12.41 -2.86 7.47
C GLY A 25 -13.60 -2.17 8.13
N THR A 26 -13.68 -2.26 9.45
CA THR A 26 -14.70 -1.56 10.27
C THR A 26 -14.39 -0.08 10.48
N GLY A 27 -13.16 0.37 10.19
CA GLY A 27 -12.71 1.76 10.39
C GLY A 27 -12.45 2.52 9.08
N GLN A 28 -11.31 2.25 8.44
CA GLN A 28 -10.81 3.00 7.27
C GLN A 28 -11.05 2.20 5.99
N GLY A 29 -12.09 2.60 5.23
CA GLY A 29 -12.28 2.23 3.83
C GLY A 29 -11.93 0.77 3.47
N CYS A 30 -10.93 0.60 2.60
CA CYS A 30 -10.50 -0.68 2.06
C CYS A 30 -8.98 -0.82 2.12
N ILE A 31 -8.49 -1.95 2.63
CA ILE A 31 -7.08 -2.34 2.52
C ILE A 31 -6.92 -3.11 1.21
N VAL A 32 -5.99 -2.66 0.37
CA VAL A 32 -5.61 -3.33 -0.87
C VAL A 32 -4.27 -4.01 -0.65
N TYR A 33 -4.14 -5.23 -1.19
CA TYR A 33 -2.90 -6.01 -1.18
C TYR A 33 -2.41 -6.27 -2.60
N GLY A 34 -1.10 -6.28 -2.79
CA GLY A 34 -0.42 -6.70 -4.01
C GLY A 34 0.70 -7.68 -3.71
N TYR A 35 0.89 -8.68 -4.57
CA TYR A 35 1.82 -9.79 -4.36
C TYR A 35 2.85 -9.83 -5.48
N PRO A 36 3.88 -8.97 -5.46
CA PRO A 36 4.88 -8.94 -6.51
C PRO A 36 5.67 -10.26 -6.54
N SER A 37 6.08 -10.70 -7.73
CA SER A 37 6.90 -11.90 -7.94
C SER A 37 8.28 -11.82 -7.27
N THR A 38 8.76 -10.59 -7.02
CA THR A 38 9.99 -10.31 -6.26
C THR A 38 9.88 -10.66 -4.77
N GLY A 39 8.69 -11.02 -4.28
CA GLY A 39 8.43 -11.33 -2.88
C GLY A 39 7.93 -10.14 -2.06
N GLY A 40 7.47 -10.42 -0.84
CA GLY A 40 6.79 -9.45 0.03
C GLY A 40 5.33 -9.24 -0.33
N VAL A 41 4.71 -8.23 0.30
CA VAL A 41 3.33 -7.80 0.05
C VAL A 41 3.26 -6.28 0.02
N LEU A 42 2.74 -5.71 -1.06
CA LEU A 42 2.35 -4.31 -1.10
C LEU A 42 1.04 -4.14 -0.33
N VAL A 43 0.98 -3.13 0.53
CA VAL A 43 -0.20 -2.82 1.34
C VAL A 43 -0.56 -1.36 1.15
N LYS A 44 -1.86 -1.10 0.97
CA LYS A 44 -2.39 0.25 0.82
C LYS A 44 -3.71 0.40 1.54
N ASP A 45 -3.78 1.37 2.45
CA ASP A 45 -5.05 1.94 2.89
C ASP A 45 -5.61 2.81 1.75
N ALA A 46 -6.55 2.26 0.99
CA ALA A 46 -7.06 2.87 -0.22
C ALA A 46 -8.27 3.75 0.06
N ASN A 47 -8.20 5.00 -0.42
CA ASN A 47 -9.37 5.87 -0.53
C ASN A 47 -10.13 5.60 -1.84
N LEU A 48 -11.23 6.33 -2.07
CA LEU A 48 -12.05 6.16 -3.27
C LEU A 48 -11.26 6.40 -4.56
N LEU A 49 -10.39 7.41 -4.60
CA LEU A 49 -9.59 7.74 -5.77
C LEU A 49 -8.55 6.65 -6.07
N ASP A 50 -7.94 6.06 -5.04
CA ASP A 50 -7.02 4.92 -5.20
C ASP A 50 -7.77 3.70 -5.77
N MET A 51 -8.97 3.40 -5.28
CA MET A 51 -9.80 2.30 -5.80
C MET A 51 -10.15 2.51 -7.28
N LEU A 52 -10.48 3.74 -7.69
CA LEU A 52 -10.74 4.09 -9.09
C LEU A 52 -9.49 3.97 -9.95
N PHE A 53 -8.34 4.45 -9.46
CA PHE A 53 -7.06 4.37 -10.17
C PHE A 53 -6.64 2.91 -10.40
N LEU A 54 -6.86 2.04 -9.42
CA LEU A 54 -6.56 0.61 -9.49
C LEU A 54 -7.65 -0.23 -10.18
N SER A 55 -8.73 0.41 -10.65
CA SER A 55 -9.88 -0.27 -11.27
C SER A 55 -10.48 -1.39 -10.39
N LEU A 56 -10.55 -1.16 -9.08
CA LEU A 56 -11.03 -2.15 -8.10
C LEU A 56 -12.54 -2.03 -7.84
N PRO A 57 -13.23 -3.16 -7.56
CA PRO A 57 -14.62 -3.13 -7.11
C PRO A 57 -14.74 -2.46 -5.73
N ARG A 58 -15.82 -1.68 -5.55
CA ARG A 58 -16.08 -0.92 -4.31
C ARG A 58 -17.16 -1.53 -3.42
N PHE A 59 -17.79 -2.61 -3.88
CA PHE A 59 -18.99 -3.19 -3.24
C PHE A 59 -18.78 -4.61 -2.73
N HIS A 60 -17.70 -5.28 -3.14
CA HIS A 60 -17.37 -6.65 -2.74
C HIS A 60 -15.87 -6.86 -2.81
N GLU A 61 -15.39 -7.80 -2.00
CA GLU A 61 -13.98 -8.15 -1.97
C GLU A 61 -13.57 -8.88 -3.25
N SER A 62 -12.32 -8.70 -3.66
CA SER A 62 -11.72 -9.35 -4.82
C SER A 62 -10.50 -10.17 -4.41
N GLN A 63 -10.07 -11.06 -5.30
CA GLN A 63 -8.89 -11.91 -5.15
C GLN A 63 -7.82 -11.50 -6.15
N ARG A 64 -6.57 -11.84 -5.85
CA ARG A 64 -5.43 -11.61 -6.75
C ARG A 64 -5.59 -12.34 -8.07
N SER A 65 -4.86 -11.87 -9.09
CA SER A 65 -4.75 -12.66 -10.32
C SER A 65 -3.95 -13.94 -10.05
N PRO A 66 -4.35 -15.10 -10.60
CA PRO A 66 -3.51 -16.30 -10.59
C PRO A 66 -2.29 -16.17 -11.51
N SER A 67 -2.30 -15.22 -12.45
CA SER A 67 -1.18 -14.94 -13.36
C SER A 67 -0.17 -14.01 -12.69
N ALA A 68 1.08 -14.46 -12.57
CA ALA A 68 2.17 -13.67 -12.00
C ALA A 68 2.37 -12.36 -12.76
N ASP A 69 2.32 -12.39 -14.10
CA ASP A 69 2.53 -11.20 -14.92
C ASP A 69 1.41 -10.16 -14.76
N GLU A 70 0.16 -10.62 -14.64
CA GLU A 70 -0.97 -9.73 -14.36
C GLU A 70 -0.88 -9.13 -12.97
N GLU A 71 -0.48 -9.94 -12.00
CA GLU A 71 -0.29 -9.52 -10.63
C GLU A 71 0.85 -8.49 -10.50
N ASP A 72 1.97 -8.70 -11.18
CA ASP A 72 3.08 -7.75 -11.20
C ASP A 72 2.69 -6.42 -11.85
N ARG A 73 1.91 -6.46 -12.94
CA ARG A 73 1.34 -5.24 -13.53
C ARG A 73 0.46 -4.49 -12.55
N PHE A 74 -0.38 -5.20 -11.79
CA PHE A 74 -1.19 -4.60 -10.73
C PHE A 74 -0.30 -3.99 -9.63
N CYS A 75 0.72 -4.72 -9.17
CA CYS A 75 1.66 -4.23 -8.16
C CYS A 75 2.38 -2.95 -8.61
N ASN A 76 2.71 -2.84 -9.90
CA ASN A 76 3.29 -1.62 -10.47
C ASN A 76 2.32 -0.43 -10.43
N LEU A 77 1.02 -0.66 -10.66
CA LEU A 77 0.00 0.37 -10.45
C LEU A 77 -0.15 0.73 -8.97
N MET A 78 -0.07 -0.27 -8.10
CA MET A 78 -0.21 -0.09 -6.66
C MET A 78 0.91 0.79 -6.08
N ARG A 79 2.17 0.61 -6.53
CA ARG A 79 3.28 1.52 -6.19
C ARG A 79 2.99 2.97 -6.55
N ARG A 80 2.33 3.22 -7.68
CA ARG A 80 1.92 4.56 -8.13
C ARG A 80 0.84 5.21 -7.23
N THR A 81 0.24 4.45 -6.31
CA THR A 81 -0.66 5.01 -5.27
C THR A 81 0.06 5.30 -3.95
N GLY A 82 1.36 4.99 -3.84
CA GLY A 82 2.12 5.09 -2.60
C GLY A 82 1.78 3.96 -1.63
N ALA A 83 1.72 2.73 -2.16
CA ALA A 83 1.63 1.53 -1.36
C ALA A 83 2.99 1.15 -0.79
N THR A 84 3.00 0.64 0.44
CA THR A 84 4.22 0.26 1.15
C THR A 84 4.49 -1.23 0.94
N LEU A 85 5.75 -1.59 0.68
CA LEU A 85 6.17 -2.99 0.58
C LEU A 85 6.54 -3.51 1.97
N TRP A 86 5.88 -4.60 2.37
CA TRP A 86 6.12 -5.30 3.63
C TRP A 86 6.72 -6.68 3.37
N PRO A 87 7.51 -7.26 4.29
CA PRO A 87 8.02 -8.62 4.13
C PRO A 87 6.89 -9.67 4.10
N SER A 88 5.83 -9.46 4.88
CA SER A 88 4.65 -10.35 4.95
C SER A 88 3.41 -9.60 5.46
N LYS A 89 2.23 -10.25 5.44
CA LYS A 89 1.03 -9.69 6.07
C LYS A 89 1.13 -9.72 7.59
N GLU A 90 1.80 -10.73 8.11
CA GLU A 90 2.07 -10.92 9.54
C GLU A 90 2.90 -9.75 10.08
N ASP A 91 3.90 -9.28 9.33
CA ASP A 91 4.69 -8.10 9.68
C ASP A 91 3.84 -6.82 9.84
N VAL A 92 2.85 -6.64 8.97
CA VAL A 92 1.91 -5.51 9.05
C VAL A 92 1.15 -5.58 10.38
N ILE A 93 0.60 -6.76 10.68
CA ILE A 93 -0.17 -6.99 11.91
C ILE A 93 0.71 -6.80 13.14
N GLU A 94 1.92 -7.36 13.16
CA GLU A 94 2.87 -7.22 14.26
C GLU A 94 3.20 -5.76 14.56
N VAL A 95 3.36 -4.93 13.52
CA VAL A 95 3.54 -3.48 13.70
C VAL A 95 2.26 -2.80 14.19
N GLU A 96 1.11 -3.11 13.61
CA GLU A 96 -0.18 -2.51 14.00
C GLU A 96 -0.55 -2.80 15.46
N VAL A 97 -0.28 -4.00 15.94
CA VAL A 97 -0.54 -4.40 17.34
C VAL A 97 0.61 -4.07 18.30
N GLY A 98 1.69 -3.47 17.81
CA GLY A 98 2.83 -3.03 18.61
C GLY A 98 3.72 -4.15 19.13
N LEU A 99 3.72 -5.32 18.48
CA LEU A 99 4.65 -6.41 18.76
C LEU A 99 6.04 -6.15 18.17
N ARG A 100 6.12 -5.31 17.13
CA ARG A 100 7.37 -4.88 16.47
C ARG A 100 7.31 -3.40 16.13
N GLU A 101 8.46 -2.73 16.13
CA GLU A 101 8.58 -1.39 15.54
C GLU A 101 8.73 -1.47 14.02
N ALA A 102 8.04 -0.59 13.30
CA ALA A 102 8.22 -0.44 11.87
C ALA A 102 9.65 0.01 11.54
N THR A 103 10.18 -0.49 10.42
CA THR A 103 11.42 0.05 9.85
C THR A 103 11.18 1.46 9.29
N GLU A 104 12.25 2.23 9.06
CA GLU A 104 12.12 3.56 8.46
C GLU A 104 11.40 3.52 7.10
N GLU A 105 11.61 2.47 6.31
CA GLU A 105 10.95 2.27 5.02
C GLU A 105 9.46 1.94 5.16
N GLU A 106 9.09 1.13 6.15
CA GLU A 106 7.70 0.79 6.45
C GLU A 106 6.91 1.98 7.01
N GLU A 107 7.57 2.90 7.72
CA GLU A 107 6.93 4.11 8.26
C GLU A 107 6.68 5.19 7.19
N LYS A 108 7.50 5.24 6.12
CA LYS A 108 7.42 6.29 5.10
C LYS A 108 5.99 6.43 4.55
N VAL A 109 5.54 7.67 4.44
CA VAL A 109 4.29 8.00 3.76
C VAL A 109 4.61 8.68 2.44
N LEU A 110 4.29 7.98 1.36
CA LEU A 110 4.41 8.47 -0.01
C LEU A 110 3.02 8.73 -0.58
N VAL A 111 2.84 9.90 -1.19
CA VAL A 111 1.62 10.22 -1.93
C VAL A 111 2.00 10.74 -3.30
N PHE A 112 1.42 10.12 -4.32
CA PHE A 112 1.61 10.52 -5.71
C PHE A 112 0.34 11.14 -6.29
N GLY A 113 0.52 12.17 -7.09
CA GLY A 113 -0.50 12.80 -7.91
C GLY A 113 -0.06 12.78 -9.37
N TRP A 114 -0.88 12.17 -10.23
CA TRP A 114 -0.58 11.96 -11.64
C TRP A 114 -1.39 12.95 -12.49
N PRO A 115 -0.75 13.95 -13.12
CA PRO A 115 -1.44 14.93 -13.96
C PRO A 115 -2.20 14.26 -15.11
N THR A 116 -3.33 14.84 -15.49
CA THR A 116 -4.18 14.31 -16.58
C THR A 116 -3.55 14.45 -17.96
N ASP A 117 -2.59 15.36 -18.14
CA ASP A 117 -1.79 15.49 -19.36
C ASP A 117 -0.74 14.37 -19.51
N GLY A 118 -0.53 13.57 -18.47
CA GLY A 118 0.42 12.45 -18.45
C GLY A 118 1.89 12.87 -18.31
N VAL A 119 2.17 14.15 -18.05
CA VAL A 119 3.53 14.67 -17.93
C VAL A 119 3.96 14.73 -16.46
N GLY A 120 4.98 13.95 -16.12
CA GLY A 120 5.57 13.92 -14.80
C GLY A 120 4.65 13.40 -13.69
N VAL A 121 5.05 13.68 -12.45
CA VAL A 121 4.34 13.27 -11.25
C VAL A 121 4.58 14.25 -10.10
N TRP A 122 3.55 14.51 -9.32
CA TRP A 122 3.68 15.20 -8.04
C TRP A 122 3.94 14.19 -6.93
N VAL A 123 4.93 14.45 -6.11
CA VAL A 123 5.35 13.55 -5.03
C VAL A 123 5.35 14.29 -3.71
N LEU A 124 4.72 13.68 -2.71
CA LEU A 124 4.77 14.14 -1.33
C LEU A 124 5.38 13.05 -0.46
N ARG A 125 6.33 13.45 0.40
CA ARG A 125 7.17 12.55 1.19
C ARG A 125 7.13 12.94 2.66
N TYR A 126 6.82 11.98 3.51
CA TYR A 126 7.00 12.08 4.95
C TYR A 126 7.75 10.88 5.47
N LYS A 127 8.57 11.09 6.50
CA LYS A 127 9.33 9.98 7.13
C LYS A 127 8.42 9.02 7.88
N SER A 128 7.32 9.53 8.43
CA SER A 128 6.32 8.70 9.09
C SER A 128 4.95 9.36 9.16
N ALA A 129 3.91 8.56 9.41
CA ALA A 129 2.56 9.05 9.66
C ALA A 129 2.48 10.07 10.82
N ARG A 130 3.47 10.05 11.75
CA ARG A 130 3.57 11.01 12.86
C ARG A 130 3.91 12.43 12.41
N GLN A 131 4.48 12.58 11.21
CA GLN A 131 4.82 13.89 10.64
C GLN A 131 3.68 14.49 9.80
N LEU A 132 2.59 13.74 9.59
CA LEU A 132 1.47 14.22 8.79
C LEU A 132 0.80 15.42 9.48
N PRO A 133 0.51 16.50 8.72
CA PRO A 133 -0.32 17.60 9.21
C PRO A 133 -1.66 17.11 9.76
N ARG A 134 -2.20 17.79 10.79
CA ARG A 134 -3.45 17.36 11.46
C ARG A 134 -4.65 17.26 10.51
N ASP A 135 -4.65 18.04 9.44
CA ASP A 135 -5.72 18.10 8.44
C ASP A 135 -5.44 17.25 7.19
N PHE A 136 -4.36 16.46 7.18
CA PHE A 136 -3.90 15.70 6.00
C PHE A 136 -4.95 14.73 5.44
N GLY A 137 -5.88 14.27 6.28
CA GLY A 137 -7.01 13.45 5.87
C GLY A 137 -7.84 14.07 4.73
N ARG A 138 -7.82 15.40 4.53
CA ARG A 138 -8.52 16.05 3.42
C ARG A 138 -8.06 15.57 2.04
N VAL A 139 -6.81 15.12 1.88
CA VAL A 139 -6.31 14.58 0.61
C VAL A 139 -7.12 13.36 0.17
N SER A 140 -7.63 12.57 1.12
CA SER A 140 -8.48 11.40 0.83
C SER A 140 -9.87 11.76 0.27
N LEU A 141 -10.26 13.03 0.36
CA LEU A 141 -11.55 13.55 -0.11
C LEU A 141 -11.51 14.07 -1.54
N ALA A 142 -10.33 14.12 -2.17
CA ALA A 142 -10.19 14.55 -3.56
C ALA A 142 -11.01 13.66 -4.50
N MET A 143 -11.78 14.26 -5.41
CA MET A 143 -12.64 13.51 -6.33
C MET A 143 -11.89 13.02 -7.58
N ASN A 144 -10.76 13.66 -7.90
CA ASN A 144 -9.95 13.36 -9.07
C ASN A 144 -8.47 13.70 -8.82
N MET A 145 -7.60 13.32 -9.76
CA MET A 145 -6.15 13.54 -9.62
C MET A 145 -5.76 15.02 -9.58
N GLU A 146 -6.44 15.91 -10.30
CA GLU A 146 -6.12 17.34 -10.29
C GLU A 146 -6.43 17.99 -8.95
N GLU A 147 -7.58 17.66 -8.35
CA GLU A 147 -7.91 18.07 -6.98
C GLU A 147 -6.90 17.51 -5.97
N LYS A 148 -6.52 16.24 -6.11
CA LYS A 148 -5.50 15.61 -5.25
C LYS A 148 -4.17 16.34 -5.37
N ILE A 149 -3.72 16.66 -6.58
CA ILE A 149 -2.50 17.41 -6.85
C ILE A 149 -2.59 18.81 -6.23
N GLN A 150 -3.70 19.51 -6.39
CA GLN A 150 -3.91 20.83 -5.78
C GLN A 150 -3.75 20.77 -4.25
N MET A 151 -4.39 19.80 -3.59
CA MET A 151 -4.25 19.61 -2.13
C MET A 151 -2.83 19.22 -1.73
N MET A 152 -2.17 18.35 -2.50
CA MET A 152 -0.79 17.93 -2.26
C MET A 152 0.20 19.10 -2.31
N ARG A 153 -0.02 20.05 -3.22
CA ARG A 153 0.82 21.26 -3.34
C ARG A 153 0.80 22.11 -2.09
N GLU A 154 -0.34 22.22 -1.42
CA GLU A 154 -0.46 22.94 -0.14
C GLU A 154 0.36 22.27 0.98
N TYR A 155 0.69 21.00 0.83
CA TYR A 155 1.54 20.23 1.75
C TYR A 155 3.01 20.17 1.35
N GLY A 156 3.42 20.91 0.32
CA GLY A 156 4.81 20.96 -0.13
C GLY A 156 5.20 19.84 -1.08
N ALA A 157 4.24 19.26 -1.81
CA ALA A 157 4.56 18.29 -2.85
C ALA A 157 5.48 18.90 -3.92
N THR A 158 6.42 18.09 -4.42
CA THR A 158 7.36 18.47 -5.47
C THR A 158 6.96 17.85 -6.80
N PHE A 159 7.12 18.58 -7.89
CA PHE A 159 6.91 18.07 -9.24
C PHE A 159 8.20 17.44 -9.77
N VAL A 160 8.08 16.27 -10.37
CA VAL A 160 9.17 15.57 -11.06
C VAL A 160 8.72 15.29 -12.48
N GLU A 161 9.38 15.89 -13.46
CA GLU A 161 9.02 15.75 -14.88
C GLU A 161 9.36 14.36 -15.42
N ASP A 162 10.55 13.86 -15.10
CA ASP A 162 10.99 12.51 -15.46
C ASP A 162 10.65 11.51 -14.36
N VAL A 163 9.61 10.71 -14.58
CA VAL A 163 9.12 9.69 -13.63
C VAL A 163 10.21 8.68 -13.27
N THR A 164 11.20 8.45 -14.13
CA THR A 164 12.30 7.51 -13.85
C THR A 164 13.23 7.99 -12.72
N GLN A 165 13.19 9.29 -12.39
CA GLN A 165 13.93 9.88 -11.27
C GLN A 165 13.23 9.70 -9.92
N VAL A 166 12.01 9.13 -9.91
CA VAL A 166 11.28 8.82 -8.67
C VAL A 166 11.63 7.40 -8.25
N GLU A 167 12.75 7.29 -7.52
CA GLU A 167 13.33 6.01 -7.07
C GLU A 167 12.31 5.13 -6.34
N GLU A 168 11.39 5.73 -5.58
CA GLU A 168 10.39 5.02 -4.78
C GLU A 168 9.38 4.23 -5.62
N LEU A 169 9.25 4.52 -6.92
CA LEU A 169 8.42 3.73 -7.84
C LEU A 169 9.09 2.43 -8.29
N PHE A 170 10.41 2.33 -8.13
CA PHE A 170 11.24 1.22 -8.60
C PHE A 170 11.95 0.47 -7.46
N GLU A 171 11.92 1.01 -6.24
CA GLU A 171 12.40 0.34 -5.03
C GLU A 171 11.75 -1.06 -4.88
N GLY A 172 12.59 -2.08 -4.73
CA GLY A 172 12.20 -3.49 -4.69
C GLY A 172 12.26 -4.25 -6.03
N GLN A 173 12.28 -3.57 -7.18
CA GLN A 173 12.49 -4.22 -8.49
C GLN A 173 13.97 -4.45 -8.82
N ILE A 174 14.86 -3.59 -8.30
CA ILE A 174 16.30 -3.59 -8.64
C ILE A 174 17.07 -4.79 -8.05
N ARG A 175 16.50 -5.51 -7.07
CA ARG A 175 17.19 -6.69 -6.48
C ARG A 175 17.21 -7.93 -7.37
N SER A 176 16.46 -7.99 -8.49
CA SER A 176 16.44 -9.16 -9.37
C SER A 176 17.53 -9.18 -10.45
N GLU A 177 18.28 -8.10 -10.66
CA GLU A 177 19.33 -8.06 -11.72
C GLU A 177 20.75 -8.30 -11.21
N ALA A 178 20.96 -8.45 -9.89
CA ALA A 178 22.29 -8.61 -9.30
C ALA A 178 22.73 -10.08 -9.09
N THR A 179 22.17 -11.04 -9.83
CA THR A 179 22.66 -12.43 -9.79
C THR A 179 22.73 -13.04 -11.19
N THR A 180 23.58 -12.47 -12.04
CA THR A 180 24.28 -13.21 -13.09
C THR A 180 25.59 -12.49 -13.37
N ASN A 181 26.67 -12.94 -12.73
CA ASN A 181 28.04 -12.95 -13.22
C ASN A 181 28.88 -13.89 -12.36
#